data_AF-A0A3Q2V5N3-F1
#
_entry.id   AF-A0A3Q2V5N3-F1
#
_cell.length_a   1.000
_cell.length_b   1.000
_cell.length_c   1.000
_cell.angle_alpha   90.00
_cell.angle_beta   90.00
_cell.angle_gamma   90.00
#
_symmetry.space_group_name_H-M   'P 1'
#
loop_
_entity.id
_entity.type
_entity.pdbx_description
1 polymer ?
#
loop_
_entity_poly.entity_id
_entity_poly.type
_entity_poly.pdbx_seq_one_letter_code
_entity_poly.pdbx_strand_id
1 'polypeptide(L)'
;MLYTLAGGGTLCGVAALVLLIVSTATDFWMQYRYSGSSANQGLWRFCINHKCHAHTITVAFWDATRAFMLLAVLSCFAGVVLGLSAFTNGTKNRRVRTGGIALVLSGFLALLALAIYTGVTVTFFGKRFLDWRFSWSYIIGWVAIILAFAAVAARSVPIDLTNVAPH
;
A
#
# COMPACT_ATOMS: atom_id res chain seq x y z
N MET A 1 -15.70 12.70 21.53
CA MET A 1 -14.30 12.32 21.21
C MET A 1 -14.12 10.86 20.75
N LEU A 2 -15.00 9.89 21.11
CA LEU A 2 -14.90 8.50 20.62
C LEU A 2 -15.08 8.36 19.09
N TYR A 3 -15.97 9.15 18.49
CA TYR A 3 -16.25 9.12 17.03
C TYR A 3 -15.11 9.68 16.18
N THR A 4 -14.34 10.62 16.70
CA THR A 4 -13.28 11.31 15.95
C THR A 4 -12.01 10.46 15.79
N LEU A 5 -11.63 9.68 16.81
CA LEU A 5 -10.42 8.84 16.74
C LEU A 5 -10.67 7.52 15.99
N ALA A 6 -11.81 6.87 16.26
CA ALA A 6 -12.23 5.67 15.53
C ALA A 6 -12.52 5.98 14.05
N GLY A 7 -13.13 7.13 13.75
CA GLY A 7 -13.30 7.64 12.39
C GLY A 7 -11.97 7.97 11.69
N GLY A 8 -10.99 8.50 12.42
CA GLY A 8 -9.64 8.76 11.88
C GLY A 8 -8.94 7.48 11.42
N GLY A 9 -9.05 6.39 12.18
CA GLY A 9 -8.48 5.09 11.82
C GLY A 9 -9.15 4.42 10.61
N THR A 10 -10.45 4.63 10.38
CA THR A 10 -11.11 4.17 9.14
C THR A 10 -10.77 5.04 7.95
N LEU A 11 -10.70 6.36 8.10
CA LEU A 11 -10.28 7.28 7.04
C LEU A 11 -8.84 6.96 6.57
N CYS A 12 -7.90 6.75 7.49
CA CYS A 12 -6.54 6.33 7.14
C CYS A 12 -6.53 4.98 6.42
N GLY A 13 -7.36 4.02 6.84
CA GLY A 13 -7.48 2.72 6.17
C GLY A 13 -8.03 2.84 4.74
N VAL A 14 -9.05 3.67 4.52
CA VAL A 14 -9.61 3.92 3.18
C VAL A 14 -8.58 4.63 2.30
N ALA A 15 -7.89 5.64 2.82
CA ALA A 15 -6.81 6.31 2.09
C ALA A 15 -5.68 5.33 1.72
N ALA A 16 -5.25 4.48 2.65
CA ALA A 16 -4.26 3.44 2.38
C ALA A 16 -4.72 2.48 1.28
N LEU A 17 -5.98 2.04 1.31
CA LEU A 17 -6.55 1.18 0.26
C LEU A 17 -6.50 1.85 -1.12
N VAL A 18 -6.95 3.11 -1.22
CA VAL A 18 -6.93 3.86 -2.49
C VAL A 18 -5.50 4.00 -3.00
N LEU A 19 -4.55 4.38 -2.14
CA LEU A 19 -3.15 4.51 -2.54
C LEU A 19 -2.52 3.19 -2.96
N LEU A 20 -2.85 2.06 -2.30
CA LEU A 20 -2.39 0.73 -2.73
C LEU A 20 -2.97 0.35 -4.10
N ILE A 21 -4.24 0.64 -4.36
CA ILE A 21 -4.86 0.40 -5.68
C ILE A 21 -4.18 1.24 -6.75
N VAL A 22 -4.00 2.55 -6.51
CA VAL A 22 -3.34 3.46 -7.44
C VAL A 22 -1.90 3.01 -7.68
N SER A 23 -1.15 2.66 -6.63
CA SER A 23 0.20 2.11 -6.75
C SER A 23 0.21 0.87 -7.63
N THR A 24 -0.69 -0.09 -7.39
CA THR A 24 -0.72 -1.36 -8.14
C THR A 24 -1.15 -1.19 -9.60
N ALA A 25 -2.08 -0.27 -9.88
CA ALA A 25 -2.67 -0.11 -11.20
C ALA A 25 -1.86 0.81 -12.13
N THR A 26 -1.03 1.69 -11.58
CA THR A 26 -0.32 2.71 -12.36
C THR A 26 1.02 2.21 -12.90
N ASP A 27 1.38 2.72 -14.08
CA ASP A 27 2.57 2.26 -14.79
C ASP A 27 3.86 3.07 -14.46
N PHE A 28 3.84 3.84 -13.37
CA PHE A 28 4.87 4.82 -13.02
C PHE A 28 5.66 4.44 -11.76
N TRP A 29 6.06 3.18 -11.65
CA TRP A 29 6.91 2.71 -10.54
C TRP A 29 8.36 3.14 -10.71
N MET A 30 8.87 2.95 -11.92
CA MET A 30 10.23 3.30 -12.29
C MET A 30 10.22 4.10 -13.59
N GLN A 31 11.07 5.12 -13.64
CA GLN A 31 11.36 5.87 -14.86
C GLN A 31 12.83 5.65 -15.22
N TYR A 32 13.08 5.35 -16.49
CA TYR A 32 14.42 5.23 -17.03
C TYR A 32 14.50 5.85 -18.42
N ARG A 33 15.70 6.24 -18.86
CA ARG A 33 15.90 6.70 -20.23
C ARG A 33 16.32 5.54 -21.12
N TYR A 34 15.62 5.37 -22.23
CA TYR A 34 15.95 4.40 -23.26
C TYR A 34 16.17 5.12 -24.59
N SER A 35 17.40 5.08 -25.11
CA SER A 35 17.78 5.73 -26.38
C SER A 35 17.36 7.22 -26.46
N GLY A 36 17.55 7.96 -25.36
CA GLY A 36 17.20 9.38 -25.29
C GLY A 36 15.72 9.69 -25.05
N SER A 37 14.80 8.72 -25.11
CA SER A 37 13.39 8.91 -24.69
C SER A 37 13.16 8.51 -23.24
N SER A 38 12.19 9.16 -22.58
CA SER A 38 11.63 8.66 -21.32
C SER A 38 10.87 7.35 -21.54
N ALA A 39 11.10 6.41 -20.63
CA ALA A 39 10.39 5.15 -20.53
C ALA A 39 9.91 4.97 -19.09
N ASN A 40 8.67 4.52 -18.93
CA ASN A 40 8.04 4.29 -17.64
C ASN A 40 7.75 2.80 -17.52
N GLN A 41 8.08 2.23 -16.37
CA GLN A 41 7.86 0.83 -16.09
C GLN A 41 6.92 0.68 -14.90
N GLY A 42 5.77 0.09 -15.19
CA GLY A 42 4.77 -0.33 -14.22
C GLY A 42 4.94 -1.77 -13.79
N LEU A 43 4.03 -2.19 -12.93
CA LEU A 43 3.93 -3.60 -12.54
C LEU A 43 3.39 -4.46 -13.69
N TRP A 44 2.41 -3.96 -14.45
CA TRP A 44 1.69 -4.73 -15.47
C TRP A 44 2.20 -4.46 -16.87
N ARG A 45 2.50 -3.19 -17.16
CA ARG A 45 2.89 -2.71 -18.47
C ARG A 45 4.11 -1.82 -18.35
N PHE A 46 4.83 -1.69 -19.46
CA PHE A 46 5.88 -0.70 -19.60
C PHE A 46 5.55 0.16 -20.83
N CYS A 47 5.83 1.45 -20.74
CA CYS A 47 5.54 2.40 -21.80
C CYS A 47 6.82 3.10 -22.25
N ILE A 48 7.08 3.10 -23.56
CA ILE A 48 8.24 3.73 -24.19
C ILE A 48 7.71 4.62 -25.30
N ASN A 49 8.14 5.88 -25.38
CA ASN A 49 7.67 6.81 -26.43
C ASN A 49 6.13 6.87 -26.55
N HIS A 50 5.43 6.96 -25.41
CA HIS A 50 3.95 6.95 -25.33
C HIS A 50 3.25 5.67 -25.85
N LYS A 51 3.99 4.63 -26.22
CA LYS A 51 3.46 3.32 -26.58
C LYS A 51 3.61 2.35 -25.42
N CYS A 52 2.50 1.80 -24.96
CA CYS A 52 2.48 0.86 -23.85
C CYS A 52 2.45 -0.57 -24.34
N HIS A 53 3.36 -1.39 -23.81
CA HIS A 53 3.51 -2.79 -24.14
C HIS A 53 3.33 -3.63 -22.87
N ALA A 54 2.71 -4.79 -23.02
CA ALA A 54 2.62 -5.76 -21.93
C ALA A 54 4.00 -6.40 -21.71
N HIS A 55 4.32 -6.70 -20.45
CA HIS A 55 5.51 -7.48 -20.13
C HIS A 55 5.38 -8.89 -20.76
N THR A 56 6.10 -9.14 -21.85
CA THR A 56 6.11 -10.42 -22.57
C THR A 56 7.03 -11.47 -21.92
N ILE A 57 8.00 -11.01 -21.12
CA ILE A 57 8.89 -11.87 -20.33
C ILE A 57 8.57 -11.63 -18.86
N THR A 58 7.72 -12.49 -18.30
CA THR A 58 7.41 -12.49 -16.86
C THR A 58 8.57 -13.14 -16.11
N VAL A 59 9.53 -12.32 -15.71
CA VAL A 59 10.54 -12.77 -14.75
C VAL A 59 9.82 -13.07 -13.44
N ALA A 60 10.11 -14.21 -12.81
CA ALA A 60 9.39 -14.72 -11.62
C ALA A 60 9.22 -13.70 -10.49
N PHE A 61 10.14 -12.73 -10.38
CA PHE A 61 10.03 -11.67 -9.36
C PHE A 61 8.85 -10.72 -9.60
N TRP A 62 8.51 -10.39 -10.85
CA TRP A 62 7.37 -9.52 -11.15
C TRP A 62 6.06 -10.17 -10.73
N ASP A 63 5.96 -11.47 -10.95
CA ASP A 63 4.78 -12.25 -10.57
C ASP A 63 4.61 -12.28 -9.06
N ALA A 64 5.72 -12.47 -8.32
CA ALA A 64 5.72 -12.38 -6.86
C ALA A 64 5.30 -10.99 -6.35
N THR A 65 5.87 -9.90 -6.89
CA THR A 65 5.49 -8.53 -6.49
C THR A 65 4.02 -8.24 -6.80
N ARG A 66 3.51 -8.66 -7.97
CA ARG A 66 2.09 -8.53 -8.33
C ARG A 66 1.19 -9.28 -7.36
N ALA A 67 1.52 -10.54 -7.06
CA ALA A 67 0.75 -11.35 -6.14
C ALA A 67 0.71 -10.71 -4.74
N PHE A 68 1.85 -10.27 -4.21
CA PHE A 68 1.89 -9.60 -2.90
C PHE A 68 1.13 -8.28 -2.87
N MET A 69 1.22 -7.44 -3.91
CA MET A 69 0.43 -6.21 -4.01
C MET A 69 -1.07 -6.48 -4.06
N LEU A 70 -1.52 -7.48 -4.83
CA LEU A 70 -2.92 -7.86 -4.89
C LEU A 70 -3.43 -8.41 -3.55
N LEU A 71 -2.65 -9.28 -2.90
CA LEU A 71 -2.98 -9.79 -1.57
C LEU A 71 -3.01 -8.65 -0.53
N ALA A 72 -2.12 -7.67 -0.63
CA ALA A 72 -2.13 -6.47 0.22
C ALA A 72 -3.40 -5.63 0.01
N VAL A 73 -3.86 -5.44 -1.24
CA VAL A 73 -5.10 -4.73 -1.55
C VAL A 73 -6.32 -5.48 -1.00
N LEU A 74 -6.41 -6.80 -1.22
CA LEU A 74 -7.53 -7.62 -0.75
C LEU A 74 -7.62 -7.65 0.78
N SER A 75 -6.49 -7.81 1.46
CA SER A 75 -6.42 -7.77 2.94
C SER A 75 -6.73 -6.38 3.48
N CYS A 76 -6.27 -5.30 2.82
CA CYS A 76 -6.61 -3.93 3.18
C CYS A 76 -8.12 -3.69 3.07
N PHE A 77 -8.71 -4.11 1.94
CA PHE A 77 -10.14 -4.00 1.69
C PHE A 77 -10.95 -4.72 2.76
N ALA A 78 -10.59 -5.97 3.11
CA ALA A 78 -11.21 -6.70 4.21
C ALA A 78 -11.07 -5.95 5.55
N GLY A 79 -9.89 -5.40 5.85
CA GLY A 79 -9.63 -4.61 7.06
C GLY A 79 -10.44 -3.31 7.17
N VAL A 80 -10.69 -2.66 6.03
CA VAL A 80 -11.56 -1.47 5.93
C VAL A 80 -13.02 -1.85 6.10
N VAL A 81 -13.52 -2.87 5.39
CA VAL A 81 -14.91 -3.33 5.49
C VAL A 81 -15.23 -3.81 6.92
N LEU A 82 -14.34 -4.59 7.53
CA LEU A 82 -14.49 -5.01 8.92
C LEU A 82 -14.45 -3.83 9.89
N GLY A 83 -13.61 -2.82 9.61
CA GLY A 83 -13.56 -1.56 10.35
C GLY A 83 -14.89 -0.80 10.28
N LEU A 84 -15.42 -0.57 9.08
CA LEU A 84 -16.70 0.13 8.85
C LEU A 84 -17.88 -0.62 9.47
N SER A 85 -17.93 -1.95 9.32
CA SER A 85 -18.99 -2.79 9.89
C SER A 85 -19.02 -2.79 11.43
N ALA A 86 -17.93 -2.37 12.08
CA ALA A 86 -17.89 -2.24 13.53
C ALA A 86 -18.66 -1.00 14.03
N PHE A 87 -18.78 0.05 13.20
CA PHE A 87 -19.56 1.26 13.53
C PHE A 87 -21.06 1.03 13.40
N THR A 88 -21.49 0.20 12.45
CA THR A 88 -22.92 -0.04 12.22
C THR A 88 -23.54 -1.02 13.22
N ASN A 89 -22.75 -1.96 13.75
CA ASN A 89 -23.26 -3.09 14.55
C ASN A 89 -22.97 -3.02 16.06
N GLY A 90 -22.73 -1.83 16.64
CA GLY A 90 -22.77 -1.64 18.10
C GLY A 90 -21.74 -2.43 18.92
N THR A 91 -20.66 -2.92 18.30
CA THR A 91 -19.48 -3.65 18.85
C THR A 91 -19.52 -5.19 18.86
N LYS A 92 -18.51 -5.79 18.21
CA LYS A 92 -17.86 -7.03 18.65
C LYS A 92 -16.36 -6.77 18.55
N ASN A 93 -15.67 -6.65 19.68
CA ASN A 93 -14.22 -6.42 19.79
C ASN A 93 -13.40 -7.34 18.84
N ARG A 94 -13.93 -8.55 18.56
CA ARG A 94 -13.42 -9.49 17.56
C ARG A 94 -13.32 -8.93 16.13
N ARG A 95 -14.32 -8.20 15.61
CA ARG A 95 -14.30 -7.65 14.23
C ARG A 95 -13.26 -6.54 14.07
N VAL A 96 -13.14 -5.67 15.08
CA VAL A 96 -12.12 -4.62 15.11
C VAL A 96 -10.72 -5.24 15.16
N ARG A 97 -10.52 -6.25 16.01
CA ARG A 97 -9.26 -7.00 16.10
C ARG A 97 -8.92 -7.73 14.80
N THR A 98 -9.87 -8.44 14.20
CA THR A 98 -9.66 -9.12 12.91
C THR A 98 -9.38 -8.11 11.79
N GLY A 99 -10.10 -6.98 11.75
CA GLY A 99 -9.83 -5.91 10.79
C GLY A 99 -8.46 -5.27 10.97
N GLY A 100 -8.00 -5.10 12.21
CA GLY A 100 -6.64 -4.64 12.53
C GLY A 100 -5.57 -5.62 12.06
N ILE A 101 -5.75 -6.93 12.32
CA ILE A 101 -4.84 -7.97 11.84
C ILE A 101 -4.76 -7.97 10.31
N ALA A 102 -5.90 -7.82 9.62
CA ALA A 102 -5.93 -7.74 8.16
C ALA A 102 -5.18 -6.51 7.63
N LEU A 103 -5.26 -5.36 8.32
CA LEU A 103 -4.48 -4.15 7.96
C LEU A 103 -2.98 -4.32 8.22
N VAL A 104 -2.58 -4.96 9.32
CA VAL A 104 -1.16 -5.28 9.59
C VAL A 104 -0.62 -6.23 8.53
N LEU A 105 -1.38 -7.28 8.20
CA LEU A 105 -1.03 -8.22 7.14
C LEU A 105 -0.87 -7.51 5.80
N SER A 106 -1.81 -6.62 5.46
CA SER A 106 -1.73 -5.78 4.26
C SER A 106 -0.45 -4.95 4.23
N GLY A 107 -0.13 -4.23 5.31
CA GLY A 107 1.08 -3.42 5.43
C GLY A 107 2.35 -4.25 5.26
N PHE A 108 2.40 -5.45 5.87
CA PHE A 108 3.55 -6.36 5.74
C PHE A 108 3.71 -6.91 4.31
N LEU A 109 2.61 -7.32 3.67
CA LEU A 109 2.62 -7.82 2.29
C LEU A 109 3.04 -6.71 1.30
N ALA A 110 2.53 -5.50 1.47
CA ALA A 110 2.94 -4.35 0.67
C ALA A 110 4.42 -4.01 0.89
N LEU A 111 4.90 -4.02 2.15
CA LEU A 111 6.30 -3.79 2.47
C LEU A 111 7.21 -4.85 1.81
N LEU A 112 6.81 -6.13 1.85
CA LEU A 112 7.54 -7.20 1.19
C LEU A 112 7.58 -6.99 -0.33
N ALA A 113 6.45 -6.62 -0.95
CA ALA A 113 6.36 -6.34 -2.37
C ALA A 113 7.31 -5.19 -2.78
N LEU A 114 7.28 -4.06 -2.06
CA LEU A 114 8.15 -2.92 -2.32
C LEU A 114 9.63 -3.23 -2.03
N ALA A 115 9.93 -4.01 -0.99
CA ALA A 115 11.29 -4.42 -0.66
C ALA A 115 11.89 -5.31 -1.75
N ILE A 116 11.16 -6.33 -2.22
CA ILE A 116 11.56 -7.19 -3.34
C ILE A 116 11.79 -6.34 -4.59
N TYR A 117 10.83 -5.46 -4.92
CA TYR A 117 10.95 -4.57 -6.07
C TYR A 117 12.20 -3.70 -5.99
N THR A 118 12.46 -3.09 -4.83
CA THR A 118 13.61 -2.22 -4.61
C THR A 118 14.93 -2.98 -4.75
N GLY A 119 15.04 -4.15 -4.12
CA GLY A 119 16.24 -4.98 -4.16
C GLY A 119 16.58 -5.43 -5.58
N VAL A 120 15.58 -5.89 -6.33
CA VAL A 120 15.77 -6.30 -7.73
C VAL A 120 16.08 -5.08 -8.62
N THR A 121 15.41 -3.96 -8.41
CA THR A 121 15.63 -2.74 -9.19
C THR A 121 17.07 -2.25 -9.05
N VAL A 122 17.57 -2.16 -7.82
CA VAL A 122 18.93 -1.69 -7.55
C VAL A 122 19.98 -2.67 -8.09
N THR A 123 19.77 -3.98 -7.92
CA THR A 123 20.76 -5.00 -8.30
C THR A 123 20.85 -5.23 -9.81
N PHE A 124 19.73 -5.17 -10.54
CA PHE A 124 19.68 -5.41 -11.98
C PHE A 124 19.71 -4.12 -12.80
N PHE A 125 18.82 -3.18 -12.52
CA PHE A 125 18.65 -1.99 -13.34
C PHE A 125 19.71 -0.94 -13.03
N GLY A 126 20.14 -0.85 -11.78
CA GLY A 126 21.25 0.02 -11.37
C GLY A 126 22.56 -0.29 -12.07
N LYS A 127 22.75 -1.52 -12.54
CA LYS A 127 23.92 -1.92 -13.33
C LYS A 127 23.73 -1.77 -14.84
N ARG A 128 22.48 -1.65 -15.32
CA ARG A 128 22.13 -1.74 -16.75
C ARG A 128 21.71 -0.42 -17.38
N PHE A 129 21.22 0.52 -16.58
CA PHE A 129 20.80 1.85 -17.04
C PHE A 129 21.56 2.93 -16.26
N LEU A 130 22.11 3.91 -16.98
CA LEU A 130 22.84 5.04 -16.39
C LEU A 130 21.86 6.04 -15.73
N ASP A 131 20.73 6.30 -16.38
CA ASP A 131 19.70 7.24 -15.91
C ASP A 131 18.41 6.50 -15.55
N TRP A 132 18.29 6.09 -14.28
CA TRP A 132 17.08 5.50 -13.72
C TRP A 132 16.69 6.18 -12.40
N ARG A 133 15.38 6.26 -12.13
CA ARG A 133 14.82 6.81 -10.88
C ARG A 133 13.52 6.10 -10.51
N PHE A 134 13.25 6.01 -9.21
CA PHE A 134 11.91 5.66 -8.72
C PHE A 134 10.94 6.80 -9.02
N SER A 135 9.70 6.44 -9.33
CA SER A 135 8.66 7.38 -9.71
C SER A 135 7.53 7.39 -8.67
N TRP A 136 6.53 8.26 -8.86
CA TRP A 136 5.53 8.58 -7.86
C TRP A 136 4.70 7.37 -7.39
N SER A 137 4.43 6.39 -8.26
CA SER A 137 3.67 5.17 -7.90
C SER A 137 4.36 4.35 -6.82
N TYR A 138 5.69 4.38 -6.80
CA TYR A 138 6.50 3.74 -5.77
C TYR A 138 6.40 4.50 -4.44
N ILE A 139 6.46 5.83 -4.49
CA ILE A 139 6.35 6.69 -3.30
C ILE A 139 4.97 6.52 -2.64
N ILE A 140 3.90 6.52 -3.42
CA ILE A 140 2.54 6.31 -2.87
C ILE A 140 2.37 4.93 -2.23
N GLY A 141 3.09 3.90 -2.69
CA GLY A 141 3.09 2.58 -2.08
C GLY A 141 3.67 2.61 -0.66
N TRP A 142 4.79 3.33 -0.46
CA TRP A 142 5.36 3.56 0.87
C TRP A 142 4.44 4.38 1.77
N VAL A 143 3.83 5.46 1.23
CA VAL A 143 2.87 6.26 1.99
C VAL A 143 1.66 5.43 2.41
N ALA A 144 1.18 4.53 1.55
CA ALA A 144 0.07 3.64 1.87
C ALA A 144 0.41 2.69 3.03
N ILE A 145 1.64 2.18 3.10
CA ILE A 145 2.11 1.36 4.23
C ILE A 145 2.06 2.15 5.54
N ILE A 146 2.56 3.39 5.55
CA ILE A 146 2.55 4.26 6.73
C ILE A 146 1.10 4.51 7.18
N LEU A 147 0.20 4.80 6.24
CA LEU A 147 -1.22 5.02 6.55
C LEU A 147 -1.91 3.75 7.05
N ALA A 148 -1.56 2.57 6.54
CA ALA A 148 -2.08 1.30 7.03
C ALA A 148 -1.65 1.05 8.50
N PHE A 149 -0.39 1.32 8.85
CA PHE A 149 0.07 1.23 10.23
C PHE A 149 -0.56 2.31 11.13
N ALA A 150 -0.71 3.53 10.66
CA ALA A 150 -1.39 4.60 11.39
C ALA A 150 -2.87 4.25 11.66
N ALA A 151 -3.55 3.63 10.70
CA ALA A 151 -4.91 3.14 10.85
C ALA A 151 -5.03 2.07 11.96
N VAL A 152 -4.02 1.21 12.11
CA VAL A 152 -3.95 0.21 13.18
C VAL A 152 -3.67 0.87 14.53
N ALA A 153 -2.67 1.76 14.58
CA ALA A 153 -2.31 2.49 15.80
C ALA A 153 -3.50 3.29 16.36
N ALA A 154 -4.24 3.99 15.50
CA ALA A 154 -5.45 4.73 15.88
C ALA A 154 -6.57 3.84 16.44
N ARG A 155 -6.58 2.53 16.13
CA ARG A 155 -7.53 1.54 16.67
C ARG A 155 -7.05 0.89 17.97
N SER A 156 -5.75 0.90 18.25
CA SER A 156 -5.14 0.24 19.42
C SER A 156 -4.92 1.15 20.62
N VAL A 157 -4.99 2.48 20.47
CA VAL A 157 -4.89 3.42 21.61
C VAL A 157 -6.12 3.22 22.52
N PRO A 158 -5.94 2.72 23.76
CA PRO A 158 -7.01 2.71 24.75
C PRO A 158 -7.28 4.15 25.19
N ILE A 159 -8.55 4.54 25.23
CA ILE A 159 -8.98 5.80 25.83
C ILE A 159 -8.89 5.62 27.35
N ASP A 160 -7.72 5.86 27.93
CA ASP A 160 -7.56 5.97 29.38
C ASP A 160 -7.55 7.45 29.79
N LEU A 161 -8.64 8.16 29.45
CA LEU A 161 -8.88 9.56 29.82
C LEU A 161 -10.24 9.74 30.51
N THR A 162 -10.64 8.78 31.34
CA THR A 162 -11.81 8.94 32.24
C THR A 162 -11.46 9.40 33.66
N ASN A 163 -10.19 9.72 33.98
CA ASN A 163 -9.79 10.14 35.33
C ASN A 163 -9.10 11.52 35.42
N VAL A 164 -9.66 12.54 34.77
CA VAL A 164 -9.46 13.92 35.25
C VAL A 164 -10.84 14.57 35.37
N ALA A 165 -11.54 14.21 36.44
CA ALA A 165 -12.66 15.00 36.93
C ALA A 165 -12.11 16.30 37.53
N PRO A 166 -12.70 17.47 37.23
CA PRO A 166 -12.38 18.70 37.95
C PRO A 166 -13.06 18.66 39.32
N HIS A 167 -12.27 18.70 40.39
CA HIS A 167 -12.69 19.17 41.70
C HIS A 167 -11.80 20.34 42.11
#